data_AF-A0A2V6B6H2-F1
#
_entry.id   AF-A0A2V6B6H2-F1
#
_cell.length_a   1.000
_cell.length_b   1.000
_cell.length_c   1.000
_cell.angle_alpha   90.00
_cell.angle_beta   90.00
_cell.angle_gamma   90.00
#
_symmetry.space_group_name_H-M   'P 1'
#
loop_
_entity.id
_entity.type
_entity.pdbx_description
1 polymer ?
#
loop_
_entity_poly.entity_id
_entity_poly.type
_entity_poly.pdbx_seq_one_letter_code
_entity_poly.pdbx_strand_id
1 'polypeptide(L)'
;MSILMRRAAHFLFAGNLLLAAAFFAGCQTMPQGIHQARIEMAQHIAAEPAGDYFIGRRYYKPDFKFWGYIRRPGQPWSAAQLVMLNEKDKLAPDRERLEFGSDNNYEYKLYGSFSGQTVYEPASNGFYPEFVLKGYELISTNPPPIFRSQIQGRPTPTELRYTVEKPE
;
A
#
# COMPACT_ATOMS: atom_id res chain seq x y z
N MET A 1 26.58 -64.64 8.41
CA MET A 1 25.87 -63.57 9.15
C MET A 1 25.70 -62.35 8.24
N SER A 2 24.93 -62.46 7.15
CA SER A 2 24.99 -61.51 6.01
C SER A 2 23.64 -60.96 5.50
N ILE A 3 22.54 -61.06 6.26
CA ILE A 3 21.23 -60.62 5.74
C ILE A 3 20.47 -59.66 6.70
N LEU A 4 20.74 -59.68 8.01
CA LEU A 4 20.02 -58.84 8.97
C LEU A 4 20.42 -57.35 8.96
N MET A 5 21.70 -57.02 8.75
CA MET A 5 22.18 -55.62 8.82
C MET A 5 21.82 -54.76 7.60
N ARG A 6 21.55 -55.36 6.43
CA ARG A 6 21.11 -54.61 5.24
C ARG A 6 19.65 -54.15 5.33
N ARG A 7 18.79 -54.88 6.05
CA ARG A 7 17.37 -54.53 6.20
C ARG A 7 17.14 -53.34 7.14
N ALA A 8 17.95 -53.20 8.20
CA ALA A 8 17.84 -52.10 9.15
C ALA A 8 18.22 -50.73 8.54
N ALA A 9 19.22 -50.70 7.66
CA ALA A 9 19.69 -49.47 7.00
C ALA A 9 18.66 -48.91 6.00
N HIS A 10 17.89 -49.77 5.31
CA HIS A 10 16.84 -49.34 4.39
C HIS A 10 15.60 -48.79 5.10
N PHE A 11 15.24 -49.33 6.27
CA PHE A 11 14.14 -48.80 7.09
C PHE A 11 14.44 -47.41 7.68
N LEU A 12 15.70 -47.16 8.06
CA LEU A 12 16.12 -45.86 8.58
C LEU A 12 16.20 -44.76 7.49
N PHE A 13 16.49 -45.12 6.25
CA PHE A 13 16.50 -44.16 5.13
C PHE A 13 15.09 -43.82 4.61
N ALA A 14 14.16 -44.79 4.61
CA ALA A 14 12.78 -44.56 4.19
C ALA A 14 11.97 -43.72 5.21
N GLY A 15 12.25 -43.88 6.51
CA GLY A 15 11.61 -43.07 7.56
C GLY A 15 12.03 -41.60 7.54
N ASN A 16 13.29 -41.30 7.18
CA ASN A 16 13.80 -39.93 7.12
C ASN A 16 13.29 -39.14 5.89
N LEU A 17 13.00 -39.80 4.77
CA LEU A 17 12.41 -39.12 3.60
C LEU A 17 10.94 -38.73 3.82
N LEU A 18 10.18 -39.52 4.57
CA LEU A 18 8.78 -39.23 4.91
C LEU A 18 8.64 -38.11 5.94
N LEU A 19 9.59 -37.97 6.88
CA LEU A 19 9.60 -36.84 7.83
C LEU A 19 10.00 -35.51 7.16
N ALA A 20 10.93 -35.53 6.18
CA ALA A 20 11.36 -34.31 5.49
C ALA A 20 10.26 -33.69 4.62
N ALA A 21 9.35 -34.50 4.06
CA ALA A 21 8.22 -34.01 3.26
C ALA A 21 7.14 -33.29 4.11
N ALA A 22 7.03 -33.62 5.40
CA ALA A 22 6.05 -33.01 6.30
C ALA A 22 6.41 -31.57 6.74
N PHE A 23 7.68 -31.16 6.62
CA PHE A 23 8.14 -29.83 7.06
C PHE A 23 8.06 -28.74 5.99
N PHE A 24 7.70 -29.04 4.73
CA PHE A 24 7.61 -28.05 3.66
C PHE A 24 6.19 -27.69 3.21
N ALA A 25 5.14 -28.23 3.84
CA ALA A 25 3.74 -27.90 3.51
C ALA A 25 3.19 -26.69 4.29
N GLY A 26 4.05 -25.72 4.63
CA GLY A 26 3.63 -24.43 5.17
C GLY A 26 3.15 -23.48 4.07
N CYS A 27 2.16 -23.85 3.26
CA CYS A 27 1.46 -22.89 2.42
C CYS A 27 0.60 -22.02 3.33
N GLN A 28 1.09 -20.82 3.68
CA GLN A 28 0.25 -19.80 4.28
C GLN A 28 -0.83 -19.41 3.26
N THR A 29 -2.04 -19.97 3.43
CA THR A 29 -3.21 -19.58 2.66
C THR A 29 -3.63 -18.19 3.12
N MET A 30 -3.31 -17.18 2.32
CA MET A 30 -3.82 -15.82 2.53
C MET A 30 -5.36 -15.86 2.40
N PRO A 31 -6.10 -15.16 3.26
CA PRO A 31 -7.55 -15.02 3.12
C PRO A 31 -7.91 -14.63 1.69
N GLN A 32 -8.85 -15.35 1.07
CA GLN A 32 -9.17 -15.26 -0.36
C GLN A 32 -9.49 -13.83 -0.83
N GLY A 33 -10.11 -13.00 0.03
CA GLY A 33 -10.39 -11.59 -0.25
C GLY A 33 -9.14 -10.70 -0.36
N ILE A 34 -8.07 -10.99 0.40
CA ILE A 34 -6.81 -10.25 0.36
C ILE A 34 -6.08 -10.49 -0.96
N HIS A 35 -6.07 -11.75 -1.40
CA HIS A 35 -5.42 -12.13 -2.66
C HIS A 35 -6.11 -11.48 -3.86
N GLN A 36 -7.46 -11.50 -3.86
CA GLN A 36 -8.26 -10.88 -4.91
C GLN A 36 -8.03 -9.37 -4.99
N ALA A 37 -8.02 -8.66 -3.86
CA ALA A 37 -7.76 -7.21 -3.82
C ALA A 37 -6.38 -6.84 -4.40
N ARG A 38 -5.35 -7.65 -4.13
CA ARG A 38 -4.00 -7.44 -4.70
C ARG A 38 -3.96 -7.66 -6.20
N ILE A 39 -4.68 -8.66 -6.73
CA ILE A 39 -4.79 -8.91 -8.17
C ILE A 39 -5.50 -7.74 -8.86
N GLU A 40 -6.65 -7.30 -8.31
CA GLU A 40 -7.41 -6.18 -8.85
C GLU A 40 -6.59 -4.89 -8.89
N MET A 41 -5.86 -4.60 -7.82
CA MET A 41 -4.93 -3.48 -7.78
C MET A 41 -3.84 -3.58 -8.86
N ALA A 42 -3.20 -4.75 -9.01
CA ALA A 42 -2.15 -4.95 -10.00
C ALA A 42 -2.67 -4.80 -11.44
N GLN A 43 -3.87 -5.34 -11.71
CA GLN A 43 -4.54 -5.18 -13.00
C GLN A 43 -4.89 -3.72 -13.29
N HIS A 44 -5.39 -2.99 -12.30
CA HIS A 44 -5.69 -1.56 -12.43
C HIS A 44 -4.43 -0.75 -12.76
N ILE A 45 -3.33 -0.98 -12.04
CA ILE A 45 -2.04 -0.31 -12.28
C ILE A 45 -1.51 -0.61 -13.68
N ALA A 46 -1.60 -1.87 -14.13
CA ALA A 46 -1.15 -2.27 -15.46
C ALA A 46 -1.98 -1.65 -16.60
N ALA A 47 -3.24 -1.29 -16.33
CA ALA A 47 -4.13 -0.65 -17.29
C ALA A 47 -3.98 0.89 -17.35
N GLU A 48 -3.18 1.49 -16.47
CA GLU A 48 -2.98 2.94 -16.44
C GLU A 48 -2.26 3.41 -17.71
N PRO A 49 -2.83 4.39 -18.44
CA PRO A 49 -2.13 5.01 -19.55
C PRO A 49 -0.80 5.65 -19.11
N ALA A 50 0.21 5.58 -19.97
CA ALA A 50 1.39 6.41 -19.75
C ALA A 50 1.03 7.90 -19.94
N GLY A 51 1.66 8.80 -19.18
CA GLY A 51 1.44 10.23 -19.34
C GLY A 51 2.14 11.08 -18.29
N ASP A 52 2.05 12.40 -18.47
CA ASP A 52 2.57 13.38 -17.54
C ASP A 52 1.51 13.75 -16.48
N TYR A 53 1.26 12.79 -15.61
CA TYR A 53 0.38 12.93 -14.47
C TYR A 53 0.83 12.00 -13.35
N PHE A 54 0.20 12.11 -12.20
CA PHE A 54 0.44 11.25 -11.06
C PHE A 54 -0.87 10.60 -10.59
N ILE A 55 -0.75 9.47 -9.89
CA ILE A 55 -1.86 8.83 -9.20
C ILE A 55 -1.75 9.13 -7.71
N GLY A 56 -2.81 9.69 -7.13
CA GLY A 56 -2.90 10.07 -5.73
C GLY A 56 -3.95 9.26 -4.97
N ARG A 57 -3.61 8.75 -3.78
CA ARG A 57 -4.56 8.19 -2.80
C ARG A 57 -4.62 9.15 -1.63
N ARG A 58 -5.81 9.67 -1.35
CA ARG A 58 -6.03 10.49 -0.17
C ARG A 58 -5.81 9.65 1.09
N TYR A 59 -4.93 10.12 1.98
CA TYR A 59 -4.71 9.55 3.30
C TYR A 59 -4.89 10.64 4.35
N TYR A 60 -6.08 10.69 4.94
CA TYR A 60 -6.45 11.72 5.91
C TYR A 60 -6.23 11.25 7.33
N LYS A 61 -5.57 12.10 8.12
CA LYS A 61 -5.51 12.02 9.56
C LYS A 61 -5.77 13.41 10.14
N PRO A 62 -6.69 13.60 11.09
CA PRO A 62 -7.08 14.93 11.58
C PRO A 62 -5.91 15.79 12.11
N ASP A 63 -4.95 15.15 12.76
CA ASP A 63 -3.84 15.85 13.42
C ASP A 63 -2.68 16.19 12.45
N PHE A 64 -2.64 15.58 11.26
CA PHE A 64 -1.52 15.68 10.31
C PHE A 64 -1.80 16.66 9.17
N LYS A 65 -0.73 17.24 8.62
CA LYS A 65 -0.84 18.24 7.53
C LYS A 65 -0.52 17.70 6.13
N PHE A 66 0.07 16.50 6.02
CA PHE A 66 0.23 15.85 4.73
C PHE A 66 -1.12 15.58 4.07
N TRP A 67 -1.12 15.42 2.75
CA TRP A 67 -2.34 15.15 1.99
C TRP A 67 -2.57 13.65 1.75
N GLY A 68 -1.54 12.93 1.30
CA GLY A 68 -1.71 11.55 0.86
C GLY A 68 -0.53 11.01 0.10
N TYR A 69 -0.71 9.83 -0.48
CA TYR A 69 0.31 9.12 -1.23
C TYR A 69 0.22 9.44 -2.71
N ILE A 70 1.35 9.75 -3.34
CA ILE A 70 1.46 10.03 -4.78
C ILE A 70 2.50 9.10 -5.41
N ARG A 71 2.18 8.53 -6.58
CA ARG A 71 3.11 7.76 -7.42
C ARG A 71 2.94 8.11 -8.90
N ARG A 72 3.88 7.68 -9.73
CA ARG A 72 3.71 7.74 -11.19
C ARG A 72 2.80 6.60 -11.68
N PRO A 73 2.17 6.77 -12.85
CA PRO A 73 1.42 5.69 -13.51
C PRO A 73 2.28 4.44 -13.69
N GLY A 74 1.69 3.26 -13.51
CA GLY A 74 2.38 1.97 -13.62
C GLY A 74 3.30 1.61 -12.45
N GLN A 75 3.57 2.52 -11.51
CA GLN A 75 4.30 2.19 -10.29
C GLN A 75 3.40 1.47 -9.27
N PRO A 76 3.94 0.57 -8.44
CA PRO A 76 3.19 0.00 -7.32
C PRO A 76 2.96 1.05 -6.23
N TRP A 77 1.94 0.83 -5.39
CA TRP A 77 1.66 1.72 -4.27
C TRP A 77 2.79 1.75 -3.22
N SER A 78 3.53 0.66 -3.05
CA SER A 78 4.74 0.63 -2.21
C SER A 78 5.85 1.58 -2.65
N ALA A 79 5.83 2.08 -3.89
CA ALA A 79 6.74 3.13 -4.37
C ALA A 79 6.18 4.55 -4.18
N ALA A 80 4.94 4.70 -3.69
CA ALA A 80 4.32 6.00 -3.51
C ALA A 80 4.96 6.80 -2.38
N GLN A 81 5.01 8.11 -2.56
CA GLN A 81 5.55 9.05 -1.60
C GLN A 81 4.40 9.71 -0.84
N LEU A 82 4.50 9.78 0.49
CA LEU A 82 3.60 10.61 1.29
C LEU A 82 3.99 12.07 1.10
N VAL A 83 3.06 12.92 0.67
CA VAL A 83 3.37 14.29 0.24
C VAL A 83 2.66 15.36 1.05
N MET A 84 3.28 16.53 1.06
CA MET A 84 2.62 17.80 1.32
C MET A 84 2.19 18.39 -0.02
N LEU A 85 0.92 18.80 -0.13
CA LEU A 85 0.49 19.55 -1.31
C LEU A 85 0.82 21.03 -1.13
N ASN A 86 1.45 21.60 -2.15
CA ASN A 86 1.51 23.03 -2.35
C ASN A 86 0.33 23.44 -3.21
N GLU A 87 -0.58 24.18 -2.57
CA GLU A 87 -1.90 24.53 -3.10
C GLU A 87 -2.00 26.01 -3.49
N LYS A 88 -0.87 26.65 -3.81
CA LYS A 88 -0.87 28.07 -4.22
C LYS A 88 -1.72 28.32 -5.47
N ASP A 89 -1.71 27.38 -6.41
CA ASP A 89 -2.43 27.51 -7.68
C ASP A 89 -3.75 26.74 -7.70
N LYS A 90 -3.80 25.57 -7.03
CA LYS A 90 -4.99 24.73 -6.95
C LYS A 90 -5.11 24.11 -5.56
N LEU A 91 -6.28 24.28 -4.95
CA LEU A 91 -6.63 23.63 -3.69
C LEU A 91 -6.85 22.13 -3.87
N ALA A 92 -6.59 21.35 -2.83
CA ALA A 92 -6.93 19.94 -2.75
C ALA A 92 -8.46 19.73 -2.79
N PRO A 93 -8.93 18.55 -3.24
CA PRO A 93 -10.36 18.34 -3.50
C PRO A 93 -11.29 18.57 -2.29
N ASP A 94 -10.91 18.09 -1.10
CA ASP A 94 -11.66 18.29 0.14
C ASP A 94 -11.67 19.76 0.59
N ARG A 95 -10.55 20.44 0.43
CA ARG A 95 -10.37 21.85 0.83
C ARG A 95 -11.09 22.83 -0.09
N GLU A 96 -11.16 22.54 -1.39
CA GLU A 96 -11.95 23.32 -2.34
C GLU A 96 -13.45 23.30 -1.98
N ARG A 97 -13.93 22.20 -1.38
CA ARG A 97 -15.32 22.06 -0.91
C ARG A 97 -15.54 22.49 0.54
N LEU A 98 -14.47 22.83 1.28
CA LEU A 98 -14.51 23.07 2.74
C LEU A 98 -14.97 21.84 3.55
N GLU A 99 -14.75 20.64 3.03
CA GLU A 99 -15.17 19.36 3.61
C GLU A 99 -13.94 18.52 3.99
N PHE A 100 -13.11 19.02 4.91
CA PHE A 100 -11.81 18.44 5.26
C PHE A 100 -11.85 16.94 5.55
N GLY A 101 -11.11 16.16 4.75
CA GLY A 101 -11.01 14.71 4.90
C GLY A 101 -12.23 13.90 4.44
N SER A 102 -13.27 14.54 3.89
CA SER A 102 -14.46 13.88 3.33
C SER A 102 -14.12 12.86 2.23
N ASP A 103 -13.01 13.09 1.55
CA ASP A 103 -12.51 12.28 0.45
C ASP A 103 -11.44 11.26 0.88
N ASN A 104 -11.35 10.93 2.17
CA ASN A 104 -10.39 9.94 2.64
C ASN A 104 -10.54 8.63 1.86
N ASN A 105 -9.40 8.04 1.45
CA ASN A 105 -9.31 6.86 0.59
C ASN A 105 -9.70 7.05 -0.89
N TYR A 106 -10.10 8.25 -1.35
CA TYR A 106 -10.40 8.46 -2.77
C TYR A 106 -9.12 8.37 -3.62
N GLU A 107 -9.29 7.99 -4.89
CA GLU A 107 -8.25 7.96 -5.90
C GLU A 107 -8.39 9.12 -6.87
N TYR A 108 -7.28 9.78 -7.17
CA TYR A 108 -7.23 10.91 -8.08
C TYR A 108 -6.11 10.75 -9.10
N LYS A 109 -6.39 11.23 -10.31
CA LYS A 109 -5.35 11.65 -11.24
C LYS A 109 -4.94 13.06 -10.84
N LEU A 110 -3.66 13.33 -10.70
CA LEU A 110 -3.12 14.62 -10.28
C LEU A 110 -2.20 15.19 -11.37
N TYR A 111 -2.36 16.49 -11.62
CA TYR A 111 -1.50 17.27 -12.51
C TYR A 111 -0.66 18.22 -11.66
N GLY A 112 0.65 18.24 -11.92
CA GLY A 112 1.59 18.99 -11.10
C GLY A 112 2.99 18.40 -11.16
N SER A 113 3.81 18.79 -10.19
CA SER A 113 5.20 18.35 -10.12
C SER A 113 5.73 18.39 -8.70
N PHE A 114 6.66 17.50 -8.38
CA PHE A 114 7.48 17.66 -7.18
C PHE A 114 8.39 18.87 -7.30
N SER A 115 8.42 19.74 -6.28
CA SER A 115 9.27 20.94 -6.30
C SER A 115 10.75 20.63 -6.04
N GLY A 116 11.05 19.42 -5.58
CA GLY A 116 12.38 19.03 -5.08
C GLY A 116 12.65 19.48 -3.64
N GLN A 117 11.71 20.20 -3.01
CA GLN A 117 11.79 20.60 -1.61
C GLN A 117 11.06 19.62 -0.70
N THR A 118 11.31 19.75 0.60
CA THR A 118 10.55 19.07 1.65
C THR A 118 9.91 20.08 2.60
N VAL A 119 8.82 19.66 3.23
CA VAL A 119 8.04 20.47 4.17
C VAL A 119 7.95 19.73 5.49
N TYR A 120 8.17 20.45 6.58
CA TYR A 120 8.08 19.94 7.94
C TYR A 120 6.62 19.68 8.34
N GLU A 121 6.36 18.54 8.98
CA GLU A 121 5.06 18.15 9.51
C GLU A 121 5.16 17.97 11.04
N PRO A 122 4.49 18.84 11.83
CA PRO A 122 4.64 18.82 13.27
C PRO A 122 4.10 17.57 13.98
N ALA A 123 3.05 16.92 13.47
CA ALA A 123 2.42 15.80 14.17
C ALA A 123 3.28 14.53 14.13
N SER A 124 4.01 14.29 13.04
CA SER A 124 4.96 13.20 12.86
C SER A 124 6.41 13.59 13.18
N ASN A 125 6.69 14.89 13.32
CA ASN A 125 8.03 15.45 13.36
C ASN A 125 8.87 15.06 12.12
N GLY A 126 8.22 14.86 10.98
CA GLY A 126 8.83 14.41 9.72
C GLY A 126 8.99 15.51 8.69
N PHE A 127 9.74 15.21 7.63
CA PHE A 127 9.85 16.04 6.43
C PHE A 127 9.33 15.25 5.24
N TYR A 128 8.36 15.82 4.52
CA TYR A 128 7.73 15.17 3.37
C TYR A 128 7.99 15.95 2.09
N PRO A 129 8.17 15.27 0.95
CA PRO A 129 8.30 15.95 -0.34
C PRO A 129 7.08 16.82 -0.63
N GLU A 130 7.35 18.01 -1.19
CA GLU A 130 6.32 18.94 -1.63
C GLU A 130 5.92 18.65 -3.08
N PHE A 131 4.61 18.52 -3.30
CA PHE A 131 4.01 18.38 -4.62
C PHE A 131 3.18 19.61 -4.96
N VAL A 132 3.56 20.33 -6.02
CA VAL A 132 2.87 21.52 -6.51
C VAL A 132 1.65 21.08 -7.33
N LEU A 133 0.46 21.25 -6.76
CA LEU A 133 -0.79 20.85 -7.40
C LEU A 133 -1.23 21.91 -8.43
N LYS A 134 -1.55 21.45 -9.64
CA LYS A 134 -2.06 22.28 -10.75
C LYS A 134 -3.47 21.88 -11.18
N GLY A 135 -3.88 20.64 -10.92
CA GLY A 135 -5.20 20.12 -11.27
C GLY A 135 -5.39 18.68 -10.80
N TYR A 136 -6.62 18.19 -10.86
CA TYR A 136 -6.93 16.79 -10.58
C TYR A 136 -8.20 16.33 -11.27
N GLU A 137 -8.33 15.01 -11.40
CA GLU A 137 -9.54 14.30 -11.82
C GLU A 137 -9.83 13.19 -10.81
N LEU A 138 -11.08 13.02 -10.41
CA LEU A 138 -11.50 11.88 -9.58
C LEU A 138 -11.44 10.60 -10.42
N ILE A 139 -10.72 9.58 -9.95
CA ILE A 139 -10.68 8.25 -10.56
C ILE A 139 -11.72 7.34 -9.88
N SER A 140 -11.70 7.27 -8.55
CA SER A 140 -12.59 6.37 -7.80
C SER A 140 -12.84 6.86 -6.37
N THR A 141 -14.08 6.69 -5.91
CA THR A 141 -14.46 6.90 -4.50
C THR A 141 -14.38 5.62 -3.66
N ASN A 142 -14.20 4.46 -4.32
CA ASN A 142 -14.07 3.16 -3.68
C ASN A 142 -12.99 2.31 -4.38
N PRO A 143 -11.72 2.72 -4.29
CA PRO A 143 -10.63 2.00 -4.93
C PRO A 143 -10.19 0.77 -4.10
N PRO A 144 -9.46 -0.19 -4.70
CA PRO A 144 -8.94 -1.35 -3.98
C PRO A 144 -8.08 -0.96 -2.75
N PRO A 145 -8.12 -1.76 -1.67
CA PRO A 145 -7.27 -1.59 -0.49
C PRO A 145 -5.78 -1.51 -0.82
N ILE A 146 -5.07 -0.57 -0.21
CA ILE A 146 -3.61 -0.43 -0.33
C ILE A 146 -2.88 -0.48 1.02
N PHE A 147 -3.60 -0.41 2.14
CA PHE A 147 -3.01 -0.47 3.47
C PHE A 147 -3.27 -1.82 4.12
N ARG A 148 -2.32 -2.29 4.93
CA ARG A 148 -2.45 -3.53 5.70
C ARG A 148 -3.71 -3.52 6.56
N SER A 149 -4.02 -2.39 7.20
CA SER A 149 -5.22 -2.20 8.01
C SER A 149 -6.53 -2.48 7.27
N GLN A 150 -6.60 -2.06 5.99
CA GLN A 150 -7.75 -2.29 5.13
C GLN A 150 -7.85 -3.76 4.72
N ILE A 151 -6.69 -4.37 4.47
CA ILE A 151 -6.56 -5.75 4.00
C ILE A 151 -6.89 -6.77 5.11
N GLN A 152 -6.40 -6.57 6.34
CA GLN A 152 -6.55 -7.52 7.44
C GLN A 152 -7.88 -7.42 8.20
N GLY A 153 -8.66 -6.35 7.96
CA GLY A 153 -9.91 -6.10 8.67
C GLY A 153 -9.67 -5.50 10.07
N ARG A 154 -9.66 -4.16 10.11
CA ARG A 154 -9.69 -3.26 11.29
C ARG A 154 -8.55 -3.39 12.31
N PRO A 155 -7.62 -2.43 12.31
CA PRO A 155 -6.98 -1.96 13.54
C PRO A 155 -7.98 -1.11 14.34
N THR A 156 -7.71 -0.90 15.63
CA THR A 156 -8.53 0.03 16.42
C THR A 156 -8.27 1.49 15.96
N PRO A 157 -9.28 2.37 15.97
CA PRO A 157 -9.11 3.79 15.63
C PRO A 157 -8.02 4.50 16.45
N THR A 158 -7.77 4.02 17.67
CA THR A 158 -6.74 4.54 18.58
C THR A 158 -5.33 4.19 18.13
N GLU A 159 -5.10 2.95 17.68
CA GLU A 159 -3.78 2.49 17.19
C GLU A 159 -3.35 3.23 15.92
N LEU A 160 -4.30 3.55 15.05
CA LEU A 160 -4.01 4.28 13.84
C LEU A 160 -3.92 5.78 14.04
N ARG A 161 -4.40 6.37 15.14
CA ARG A 161 -4.50 7.83 15.25
C ARG A 161 -3.17 8.54 14.95
N TYR A 162 -2.06 8.03 15.47
CA TYR A 162 -0.72 8.60 15.29
C TYR A 162 0.20 7.76 14.40
N THR A 163 -0.24 6.58 13.98
CA THR A 163 0.54 5.71 13.09
C THR A 163 0.28 6.10 11.64
N VAL A 164 1.36 6.43 10.92
CA VAL A 164 1.34 6.65 9.47
C VAL A 164 1.64 5.32 8.78
N GLU A 165 0.62 4.71 8.19
CA GLU A 165 0.76 3.43 7.48
C GLU A 165 1.39 3.64 6.11
N LYS A 166 2.39 2.82 5.77
CA LYS A 166 2.87 2.75 4.39
C LYS A 166 1.97 1.83 3.57
N PRO A 167 1.65 2.21 2.31
CA PRO A 167 0.93 1.32 1.43
C PRO A 167 1.81 0.11 1.00
N GLU A 168 1.16 -1.01 0.70
CA GLU A 168 1.78 -2.28 0.26
C GLU A 168 1.73 -2.46 -1.26
#